data_AF-A0A918FNV1-F1
#
_entry.id   AF-A0A918FNV1-F1
#
_cell.length_a   1.000
_cell.length_b   1.000
_cell.length_c   1.000
_cell.angle_alpha   90.00
_cell.angle_beta   90.00
_cell.angle_gamma   90.00
#
_symmetry.space_group_name_H-M   'P 1'
#
loop_
_entity.id
_entity.type
_entity.pdbx_description
1 polymer ?
#
loop_
_entity_poly.entity_id
_entity_poly.type
_entity_poly.pdbx_seq_one_letter_code
_entity_poly.pdbx_strand_id
1 'polypeptide(L)'
;MGMQINRPTPLLPASARRTFSILMPTETHWRKATCAEVDCPRYLNGWKAQVEVMTPEQIHLIKAAKYRYRVLAVKPGETWWLFEAGQACFQAADHRIQLGKPELFVVRDGDWRGNPRRTPTVRHRRPELWVEQFSEHQDKLARAREAGA
;
A
#
# COMPACT_ATOMS: atom_id res chain seq x y z
N MET A 1 2.37 8.99 9.25
CA MET A 1 1.06 9.66 9.11
C MET A 1 0.09 8.65 8.53
N GLY A 2 -0.90 8.21 9.33
CA GLY A 2 -1.90 7.26 8.85
C GLY A 2 -2.80 7.95 7.83
N MET A 3 -3.01 7.33 6.67
CA MET A 3 -3.99 7.78 5.69
C MET A 3 -5.36 7.84 6.37
N GLN A 4 -5.94 9.03 6.47
CA GLN A 4 -7.26 9.22 7.10
C GLN A 4 -8.32 8.74 6.10
N ILE A 5 -8.64 7.45 6.19
CA ILE A 5 -9.68 6.84 5.37
C ILE A 5 -11.02 7.24 5.98
N ASN A 6 -11.79 8.08 5.28
CA ASN A 6 -13.19 8.34 5.63
C ASN A 6 -13.98 7.03 5.48
N ARG A 7 -14.27 6.38 6.61
CA ARG A 7 -15.04 5.14 6.64
C ARG A 7 -16.50 5.46 6.97
N PRO A 8 -17.48 4.99 6.18
CA PRO A 8 -18.88 5.19 6.53
C PRO A 8 -19.18 4.51 7.88
N THR A 9 -20.06 5.13 8.68
CA THR A 9 -20.51 4.57 9.94
C THR A 9 -21.19 3.21 9.68
N PRO A 10 -20.69 2.10 10.22
CA PRO A 10 -21.27 0.80 9.93
C PRO A 10 -22.65 0.65 10.59
N LEU A 11 -23.65 0.25 9.81
CA LEU A 11 -25.03 0.02 10.29
C LEU A 11 -25.17 -1.19 11.23
N LEU A 12 -24.19 -2.10 11.25
CA LEU A 12 -24.19 -3.29 12.11
C LEU A 12 -23.04 -3.22 13.11
N PRO A 13 -23.17 -3.82 14.31
CA PRO A 13 -22.06 -3.94 15.24
C PRO A 13 -20.92 -4.78 14.64
N ALA A 14 -19.68 -4.54 15.06
CA ALA A 14 -18.54 -5.32 14.56
C ALA A 14 -18.70 -6.82 14.88
N SER A 15 -19.37 -7.17 15.98
CA SER A 15 -19.67 -8.56 16.33
C SER A 15 -20.59 -9.26 15.33
N ALA A 16 -21.30 -8.54 14.46
CA ALA A 16 -22.14 -9.10 13.40
C ALA A 16 -21.44 -9.11 12.03
N ARG A 17 -20.14 -8.79 11.98
CA ARG A 17 -19.34 -8.75 10.75
C ARG A 17 -18.31 -9.87 10.76
N ARG A 18 -17.94 -10.32 9.57
CA ARG A 18 -16.78 -11.17 9.33
C ARG A 18 -15.96 -10.55 8.20
N THR A 19 -14.64 -10.49 8.39
CA THR A 19 -13.69 -9.94 7.43
C THR A 19 -12.90 -11.08 6.81
N PHE A 20 -12.94 -11.11 5.47
CA PHE A 20 -12.14 -11.99 4.64
C PHE A 20 -11.02 -11.16 4.02
N SER A 21 -9.78 -11.65 4.04
CA SER A 21 -8.62 -10.91 3.52
C SER A 21 -7.58 -11.83 2.91
N ILE A 22 -6.94 -11.34 1.85
CA ILE A 22 -5.75 -11.94 1.23
C ILE A 22 -4.60 -10.97 1.50
N LEU A 23 -3.57 -11.43 2.20
CA LEU A 23 -2.50 -10.56 2.70
C LEU A 23 -1.14 -11.00 2.17
N MET A 24 -0.30 -10.00 1.86
CA MET A 24 1.14 -10.15 1.62
C MET A 24 1.91 -9.17 2.50
N PRO A 25 2.09 -9.47 3.80
CA PRO A 25 2.75 -8.56 4.72
C PRO A 25 4.13 -8.12 4.25
N THR A 26 4.38 -6.82 4.37
CA THR A 26 5.62 -6.15 3.94
C THR A 26 6.90 -6.67 4.60
N GLU A 27 6.78 -7.27 5.79
CA GLU A 27 7.91 -7.81 6.55
C GLU A 27 8.34 -9.21 6.10
N THR A 28 7.42 -9.99 5.54
CA THR A 28 7.66 -11.42 5.25
C THR A 28 7.63 -11.73 3.76
N HIS A 29 6.80 -11.04 2.98
CA HIS A 29 6.62 -11.30 1.53
C HIS A 29 7.48 -10.40 0.64
N TRP A 30 8.11 -9.39 1.22
CA TRP A 30 8.83 -8.37 0.49
C TRP A 30 10.22 -8.15 1.09
N ARG A 31 11.19 -7.80 0.24
CA ARG A 31 12.47 -7.24 0.67
C ARG A 31 12.63 -5.82 0.13
N LYS A 32 13.46 -5.01 0.78
CA LYS A 32 13.91 -3.73 0.20
C LYS A 32 14.65 -3.99 -1.11
N ALA A 33 14.47 -3.09 -2.06
CA ALA A 33 15.10 -3.15 -3.37
C ALA A 33 15.63 -1.79 -3.76
N THR A 34 16.68 -1.78 -4.56
CA THR A 34 17.24 -0.58 -5.17
C THR A 34 16.40 -0.13 -6.35
N CYS A 35 16.65 1.09 -6.86
CA CYS A 35 15.96 1.58 -8.05
C CYS A 35 16.28 0.75 -9.31
N ALA A 36 17.48 0.18 -9.39
CA ALA A 36 17.88 -0.66 -10.52
C ALA A 36 17.12 -2.00 -10.50
N GLU A 37 16.97 -2.62 -9.33
CA GLU A 37 16.31 -3.92 -9.22
C GLU A 37 14.79 -3.88 -9.51
N VAL A 38 14.14 -2.72 -9.36
CA VAL A 38 12.70 -2.55 -9.64
C VAL A 38 12.42 -1.85 -10.97
N ASP A 39 13.43 -1.75 -11.85
CA ASP A 39 13.33 -1.04 -13.12
C ASP A 39 12.67 0.35 -12.98
N CYS A 40 13.09 1.09 -11.95
CA CYS A 40 12.47 2.36 -11.61
C CYS A 40 12.58 3.33 -12.80
N PRO A 41 11.45 3.85 -13.35
CA PRO A 41 11.51 4.71 -14.54
C PRO A 41 12.35 5.96 -14.33
N ARG A 42 12.39 6.48 -13.09
CA ARG A 42 13.24 7.61 -12.71
C ARG A 42 14.72 7.25 -12.77
N TYR A 43 15.11 6.07 -12.26
CA TYR A 43 16.49 5.62 -12.38
C TYR A 43 16.88 5.38 -13.84
N LEU A 44 16.00 4.77 -14.64
CA LEU A 44 16.28 4.46 -16.04
C LEU A 44 16.37 5.70 -16.94
N ASN A 45 15.48 6.68 -16.73
CA ASN A 45 15.31 7.79 -17.67
C ASN A 45 15.68 9.17 -17.09
N GLY A 46 16.08 9.24 -15.82
CA GLY A 46 16.17 10.49 -15.08
C GLY A 46 14.80 10.99 -14.63
N TRP A 47 14.77 12.12 -13.92
CA TRP A 47 13.52 12.72 -13.46
C TRP A 47 13.66 14.21 -13.26
N LYS A 48 12.51 14.85 -13.02
CA LYS A 48 12.43 16.28 -12.80
C LYS A 48 11.61 16.57 -11.57
N ALA A 49 11.99 17.61 -10.84
CA ALA A 49 11.28 18.01 -9.63
C ALA A 49 11.18 19.53 -9.58
N GLN A 50 9.99 20.03 -9.28
CA GLN A 50 9.71 21.47 -9.20
C GLN A 50 10.13 21.97 -7.83
N VAL A 51 10.91 23.06 -7.79
CA VAL A 51 11.49 23.58 -6.54
C VAL A 51 10.43 24.24 -5.67
N GLU A 52 9.45 24.92 -6.26
CA GLU A 52 8.47 25.72 -5.53
C GLU A 52 7.48 24.89 -4.72
N VAL A 53 7.32 23.60 -5.05
CA VAL A 53 6.47 22.67 -4.28
C VAL A 53 7.26 21.91 -3.21
N MET A 54 8.57 22.15 -3.11
CA MET A 54 9.42 21.50 -2.11
C MET A 54 9.48 22.29 -0.83
N THR A 55 9.62 21.57 0.28
CA THR A 55 9.94 22.20 1.56
C THR A 55 11.42 22.60 1.61
N PRO A 56 11.80 23.61 2.42
CA PRO A 56 13.19 23.98 2.62
C PRO A 56 14.09 22.80 3.04
N GLU A 57 13.55 21.88 3.81
CA GLU A 57 14.26 20.66 4.25
C GLU A 57 14.55 19.73 3.07
N GLN A 58 13.59 19.54 2.16
CA GLN A 58 13.80 18.74 0.95
C GLN A 58 14.88 19.36 0.05
N ILE A 59 14.83 20.69 -0.14
CA ILE A 59 15.86 21.43 -0.90
C ILE A 59 17.23 21.25 -0.26
N HIS A 60 17.32 21.36 1.06
CA HIS A 60 18.58 21.17 1.80
C HIS A 60 19.10 19.74 1.65
N LEU A 61 18.24 18.72 1.83
CA LEU A 61 18.60 17.31 1.70
C LEU A 61 19.11 16.97 0.30
N ILE A 62 18.48 17.50 -0.75
CA ILE A 62 18.90 17.26 -2.12
C ILE A 62 20.26 17.92 -2.40
N LYS A 63 20.48 19.15 -1.89
CA LYS A 63 21.78 19.84 -2.03
C LYS A 63 22.90 19.17 -1.23
N ALA A 64 22.57 18.61 -0.06
CA ALA A 64 23.50 17.85 0.76
C ALA A 64 23.79 16.46 0.14
N ALA A 65 22.83 15.90 -0.59
CA ALA A 65 23.00 14.67 -1.33
C ALA A 65 23.84 14.90 -2.61
N LYS A 66 24.62 13.88 -2.98
CA LYS A 66 25.50 13.93 -4.16
C LYS A 66 24.74 13.67 -5.48
N TYR A 67 23.54 14.22 -5.63
CA TYR A 67 22.78 14.10 -6.88
C TYR A 67 23.41 14.95 -7.98
N ARG A 68 23.45 14.41 -9.20
CA ARG A 68 23.78 15.20 -10.40
C ARG A 68 22.49 15.72 -10.99
N TYR A 69 22.32 17.03 -10.95
CA TYR A 69 21.16 17.71 -11.52
C TYR A 69 21.54 19.05 -12.14
N ARG A 70 20.73 19.51 -13.09
CA ARG A 70 20.79 20.87 -13.65
C ARG A 70 19.54 21.64 -13.25
N VAL A 71 19.71 22.95 -13.04
CA VAL A 71 18.62 23.87 -12.73
C VAL A 71 18.09 24.49 -14.01
N LEU A 72 16.77 24.46 -14.22
CA LEU A 72 16.10 25.07 -15.35
C LEU A 72 15.07 26.08 -14.84
N ALA A 73 15.28 27.35 -15.15
CA ALA A 73 14.25 28.38 -14.98
C ALA A 73 13.31 28.31 -16.19
N VAL A 74 12.08 27.83 -15.96
CA VAL A 74 11.10 27.60 -17.05
C VAL A 74 10.32 28.90 -17.33
N LYS A 75 9.92 29.59 -16.27
CA LYS A 75 9.27 30.91 -16.32
C LYS A 75 9.51 31.65 -14.99
N PRO A 76 9.17 32.94 -14.87
CA PRO A 76 9.29 33.67 -13.61
C PRO A 76 8.54 32.93 -12.48
N GLY A 77 9.27 32.59 -11.41
CA GLY A 77 8.73 31.85 -10.28
C GLY A 77 8.52 30.35 -10.50
N GLU A 78 9.08 29.77 -11.57
CA GLU A 78 9.02 28.32 -11.81
C GLU A 78 10.40 27.76 -12.18
N THR A 79 10.92 26.93 -11.28
CA THR A 79 12.25 26.37 -11.34
C THR A 79 12.17 24.86 -11.24
N TRP A 80 12.80 24.17 -12.18
CA TRP A 80 12.86 22.71 -12.21
C TRP A 80 14.29 22.24 -12.00
N TRP A 81 14.45 21.23 -11.18
CA TRP A 81 15.69 20.47 -11.08
C TRP A 81 15.55 19.22 -11.92
N LEU A 82 16.47 19.03 -12.86
CA LEU A 82 16.51 17.92 -13.79
C LEU A 82 17.64 16.98 -13.37
N PHE A 83 17.28 15.80 -12.89
CA PHE A 83 18.16 14.74 -12.40
C PHE A 83 18.47 13.75 -13.53
N GLU A 84 19.74 13.39 -13.68
CA GLU A 84 20.17 12.44 -14.71
C GLU A 84 19.80 11.00 -14.35
N ALA A 85 19.71 10.15 -15.38
CA ALA A 85 19.57 8.71 -15.21
C ALA A 85 20.73 8.08 -14.41
N GLY A 86 20.48 6.86 -13.90
CA GLY A 86 21.43 6.08 -13.11
C GLY A 86 21.53 6.48 -11.63
N GLN A 87 20.65 7.35 -11.14
CA GLN A 87 20.66 7.85 -9.76
C GLN A 87 19.44 7.36 -8.98
N ALA A 88 19.58 7.22 -7.66
CA ALA A 88 18.47 6.79 -6.81
C ALA A 88 17.35 7.84 -6.76
N CYS A 89 16.09 7.44 -6.94
CA CYS A 89 14.98 8.38 -6.84
C CYS A 89 14.66 8.73 -5.37
N PHE A 90 13.88 9.79 -5.13
CA PHE A 90 13.50 10.18 -3.77
C PHE A 90 12.63 9.16 -3.02
N GLN A 91 12.03 8.22 -3.73
CA GLN A 91 11.21 7.14 -3.17
C GLN A 91 11.97 5.80 -3.12
N ALA A 92 13.31 5.82 -3.26
CA ALA A 92 14.11 4.60 -3.24
C ALA A 92 13.90 3.77 -1.97
N ALA A 93 13.56 4.39 -0.83
CA ALA A 93 13.26 3.69 0.42
C ALA A 93 11.97 2.84 0.36
N ASP A 94 11.04 3.18 -0.53
CA ASP A 94 9.75 2.48 -0.71
C ASP A 94 9.84 1.33 -1.71
N HIS A 95 10.91 1.25 -2.49
CA HIS A 95 11.11 0.19 -3.47
C HIS A 95 11.27 -1.16 -2.80
N ARG A 96 10.50 -2.14 -3.31
CA ARG A 96 10.46 -3.49 -2.78
C ARG A 96 10.30 -4.51 -3.90
N ILE A 97 10.81 -5.70 -3.66
CA ILE A 97 10.62 -6.87 -4.52
C ILE A 97 9.88 -7.94 -3.74
N GLN A 98 8.90 -8.56 -4.40
CA GLN A 98 8.16 -9.68 -3.86
C GLN A 98 9.03 -10.94 -3.88
N LEU A 99 9.06 -11.67 -2.76
CA LEU A 99 9.88 -12.87 -2.57
C LEU A 99 9.24 -14.15 -3.11
N GLY A 100 8.13 -14.06 -3.84
CA GLY A 100 7.39 -15.23 -4.36
C GLY A 100 6.77 -16.12 -3.27
N LYS A 101 6.67 -15.64 -2.02
CA LYS A 101 6.01 -16.39 -0.95
C LYS A 101 4.49 -16.42 -1.16
N PRO A 102 3.82 -17.54 -0.86
CA PRO A 102 2.37 -17.65 -1.03
C PRO A 102 1.64 -16.68 -0.09
N GLU A 103 0.52 -16.14 -0.57
CA GLU A 103 -0.33 -15.21 0.16
C GLU A 103 -0.92 -15.85 1.42
N LEU A 104 -1.34 -14.99 2.35
CA LEU A 104 -2.04 -15.40 3.56
C LEU A 104 -3.54 -15.22 3.36
N PHE A 105 -4.28 -16.32 3.31
CA PHE A 105 -5.73 -16.36 3.23
C PHE A 105 -6.32 -16.34 4.64
N VAL A 106 -6.89 -15.21 5.05
CA VAL A 106 -7.28 -14.94 6.44
C VAL A 106 -8.77 -14.66 6.54
N VAL A 107 -9.39 -15.20 7.58
CA VAL A 107 -10.77 -14.93 7.99
C VAL A 107 -10.79 -14.58 9.46
N ARG A 108 -11.38 -13.44 9.81
CA ARG A 108 -11.56 -13.01 11.21
C ARG A 108 -12.95 -12.46 11.42
N ASP A 109 -13.48 -12.60 12.63
CA ASP A 109 -14.69 -11.87 12.98
C ASP A 109 -14.37 -10.39 13.22
N GLY A 110 -15.40 -9.56 13.13
CA GLY A 110 -15.23 -8.12 13.19
C GLY A 110 -15.00 -7.46 11.85
N ASP A 111 -14.75 -6.16 11.93
CA ASP A 111 -14.40 -5.30 10.80
C ASP A 111 -13.18 -4.45 11.15
N TRP A 112 -13.06 -3.27 10.54
CA TRP A 112 -11.96 -2.34 10.79
C TRP A 112 -11.91 -1.83 12.24
N ARG A 113 -13.01 -1.95 13.00
CA ARG A 113 -13.07 -1.62 14.43
C ARG A 113 -12.43 -2.69 15.32
N GLY A 114 -11.99 -3.81 14.74
CA GLY A 114 -11.32 -4.91 15.44
C GLY A 114 -12.19 -6.16 15.52
N ASN A 115 -11.74 -7.13 16.32
CA ASN A 115 -12.44 -8.40 16.57
C ASN A 115 -13.06 -8.38 17.99
N PRO A 116 -14.27 -7.84 18.16
CA PRO A 116 -14.88 -7.68 19.49
C PRO A 116 -15.20 -9.01 20.16
N ARG A 117 -15.38 -10.09 19.39
CA ARG A 117 -15.65 -11.43 19.94
C ARG A 117 -14.37 -12.17 20.35
N ARG A 118 -13.18 -11.61 20.09
CA ARG A 118 -11.87 -12.22 20.35
C ARG A 118 -11.74 -13.64 19.79
N THR A 119 -12.50 -13.97 18.74
CA THR A 119 -12.45 -15.29 18.12
C THR A 119 -11.12 -15.49 17.41
N PRO A 120 -10.56 -16.72 17.44
CA PRO A 120 -9.33 -17.00 16.72
C PRO A 120 -9.44 -16.66 15.24
N THR A 121 -8.42 -16.00 14.72
CA THR A 121 -8.31 -15.74 13.28
C THR A 121 -8.01 -17.05 12.57
N VAL A 122 -8.84 -17.40 11.59
CA VAL A 122 -8.65 -18.59 10.76
C VAL A 122 -7.73 -18.24 9.61
N ARG A 123 -6.68 -19.04 9.43
CA ARG A 123 -5.78 -18.97 8.28
C ARG A 123 -5.94 -20.22 7.42
N HIS A 124 -6.37 -20.03 6.19
CA HIS A 124 -6.43 -21.10 5.20
C HIS A 124 -5.07 -21.33 4.56
N ARG A 125 -4.75 -22.61 4.34
CA ARG A 125 -3.54 -23.03 3.63
C ARG A 125 -3.73 -23.08 2.11
N ARG A 126 -4.98 -23.16 1.65
CA ARG A 126 -5.37 -23.31 0.25
C ARG A 126 -6.37 -22.21 -0.12
N PRO A 127 -6.22 -21.57 -1.30
CA PRO A 127 -7.15 -20.53 -1.73
C PRO A 127 -8.56 -21.07 -1.95
N GLU A 128 -8.70 -22.31 -2.45
CA GLU A 128 -10.02 -22.90 -2.73
C GLU A 128 -10.91 -22.96 -1.48
N LEU A 129 -10.35 -23.36 -0.33
CA LEU A 129 -11.08 -23.45 0.94
C LEU A 129 -11.49 -22.08 1.48
N TRP A 130 -10.69 -21.05 1.21
CA TRP A 130 -11.04 -19.68 1.58
C TRP A 130 -12.20 -19.17 0.71
N VAL A 131 -12.17 -19.47 -0.60
CA VAL A 131 -13.25 -19.10 -1.53
C VAL A 131 -14.54 -19.82 -1.17
N GLU A 132 -14.48 -21.12 -0.89
CA GLU A 132 -15.63 -21.92 -0.45
C GLU A 132 -16.27 -21.31 0.82
N GLN A 133 -15.47 -21.04 1.85
CA GLN A 133 -16.00 -20.43 3.08
C GLN A 133 -16.58 -19.03 2.83
N PHE A 134 -16.00 -18.25 1.92
CA PHE A 134 -16.52 -16.95 1.56
C PHE A 134 -17.88 -17.08 0.86
N SER A 135 -18.01 -17.97 -0.12
CA SER A 135 -19.25 -18.24 -0.84
C SER A 135 -20.36 -18.72 0.11
N GLU A 136 -20.07 -19.70 0.98
CA GLU A 136 -21.03 -20.15 1.99
C GLU A 136 -21.50 -19.03 2.92
N HIS A 137 -20.60 -18.10 3.26
CA HIS A 137 -20.96 -16.95 4.09
C HIS A 137 -21.88 -15.98 3.33
N GLN A 138 -21.59 -15.68 2.06
CA GLN A 138 -22.45 -14.84 1.22
C GLN A 138 -23.84 -15.46 1.04
N ASP A 139 -23.92 -16.77 0.79
CA ASP A 139 -25.20 -17.47 0.65
C ASP A 139 -26.05 -17.40 1.91
N LYS A 140 -25.43 -17.55 3.10
CA LYS A 140 -26.11 -17.39 4.38
C LYS A 140 -26.68 -15.98 4.55
N LEU A 141 -25.92 -14.96 4.15
CA LEU A 141 -26.39 -13.56 4.21
C LEU A 141 -27.52 -13.30 3.21
N ALA A 142 -27.43 -13.85 2.00
CA ALA A 142 -28.47 -13.73 0.98
C ALA A 142 -29.79 -14.35 1.46
N ARG A 143 -29.73 -15.58 2.00
CA ARG A 143 -30.89 -16.26 2.58
C ARG A 143 -31.49 -15.52 3.77
N ALA A 144 -30.65 -14.98 4.66
CA ALA A 144 -31.12 -14.18 5.79
C ALA A 144 -31.88 -12.92 5.31
N ARG A 145 -31.35 -12.24 4.27
CA ARG A 145 -32.01 -11.09 3.65
C ARG A 145 -33.35 -11.45 3.02
N GLU A 146 -33.43 -12.58 2.31
CA GLU A 146 -34.68 -13.08 1.71
C GLU A 146 -35.72 -13.45 2.77
N ALA A 147 -35.28 -13.98 3.91
CA ALA A 147 -36.13 -14.29 5.05
C ALA A 147 -36.58 -13.06 5.86
N GLY A 148 -36.16 -11.84 5.49
CA GLY A 148 -36.55 -10.60 6.16
C GLY A 148 -35.88 -10.37 7.52
N ALA A 149 -34.73 -11.01 7.78
CA ALA A 149 -33.94 -10.85 9.00
C ALA A 149 -32.87 -9.75 8.89
#